data_AF-A0A915BTV4-F1
#
_entry.id   AF-A0A915BTV4-F1
#
_cell.length_a   1.000
_cell.length_b   1.000
_cell.length_c   1.000
_cell.angle_alpha   90.00
_cell.angle_beta   90.00
_cell.angle_gamma   90.00
#
_symmetry.space_group_name_H-M   'P 1'
#
loop_
_entity.id
_entity.type
_entity.pdbx_description
1 polymer ?
#
loop_
_entity_poly.entity_id
_entity_poly.type
_entity_poly.pdbx_seq_one_letter_code
_entity_poly.pdbx_strand_id
1 'polypeptide(L)'
;MGKYEKGTPKEIANRCKSKGLQKLRWFCQMCQKQCRDQNGFKCHLMSEAHQRQLLLFAENPDTYLKEYSVQFEKAFLTVSFLFAFISVYLYFALIIEFYNVEAKVTLVFTLV
;
A
#
# COMPACT_ATOMS: atom_id res chain seq x y z
N MET A 1 6.52 0.33 -28.07
CA MET A 1 7.74 1.17 -28.02
C MET A 1 8.95 0.27 -27.77
N GLY A 2 10.03 0.44 -28.53
CA GLY A 2 11.23 -0.41 -28.44
C GLY A 2 11.90 -0.37 -27.08
N LYS A 3 12.51 -1.49 -26.66
CA LYS A 3 13.32 -1.56 -25.44
C LYS A 3 14.56 -0.69 -25.62
N TYR A 4 14.78 0.25 -24.69
CA TYR A 4 16.01 1.05 -24.66
C TYR A 4 17.19 0.18 -24.24
N GLU A 5 18.37 0.46 -24.78
CA GLU A 5 19.60 -0.24 -24.41
C GLU A 5 19.88 -0.08 -22.91
N LYS A 6 20.38 -1.17 -22.31
CA LYS A 6 20.70 -1.22 -20.89
C LYS A 6 21.79 -0.20 -20.56
N GLY A 7 21.58 0.60 -19.52
CA GLY A 7 22.51 1.65 -19.07
C GLY A 7 22.20 3.03 -19.62
N THR A 8 21.28 3.18 -20.58
CA THR A 8 20.94 4.51 -21.10
C THR A 8 20.24 5.36 -20.03
N PRO A 9 20.46 6.69 -20.00
CA PRO A 9 19.78 7.58 -19.07
C PRO A 9 18.25 7.45 -19.11
N LYS A 10 17.70 7.16 -20.30
CA LYS A 10 16.26 6.95 -20.51
C LYS A 10 15.75 5.63 -19.94
N GLU A 11 16.54 4.55 -20.02
CA GLU A 11 16.23 3.28 -19.38
C GLU A 11 16.31 3.40 -17.85
N ILE A 12 17.34 4.05 -17.32
CA ILE A 12 17.49 4.33 -15.88
C ILE A 12 16.31 5.18 -15.37
N ALA A 13 15.96 6.25 -16.08
CA ALA A 13 14.80 7.08 -15.73
C ALA A 13 13.48 6.29 -15.74
N ASN A 14 13.28 5.40 -16.73
CA ASN A 14 12.10 4.54 -16.78
C ASN A 14 12.05 3.53 -15.63
N ARG A 15 13.20 2.95 -15.28
CA ARG A 15 13.36 2.03 -14.15
C ARG A 15 13.10 2.70 -12.81
N CYS A 16 13.61 3.91 -12.61
CA CYS A 16 13.36 4.70 -11.39
C CYS A 16 11.87 5.06 -11.28
N LYS A 17 11.23 5.47 -12.38
CA LYS A 17 9.79 5.72 -12.43
C LYS A 17 8.94 4.48 -12.13
N SER A 18 9.41 3.27 -12.45
CA SER A 18 8.69 2.03 -12.14
C SER A 18 8.90 1.52 -10.70
N LYS A 19 9.94 1.99 -10.00
CA LYS A 19 10.29 1.55 -8.64
C LYS A 19 9.60 2.35 -7.52
N GLY A 20 8.99 3.49 -7.81
CA GLY A 20 8.24 4.26 -6.81
C GLY A 20 7.03 3.47 -6.32
N LEU A 21 6.72 3.55 -5.02
CA LEU A 21 5.49 3.01 -4.43
C LEU A 21 4.31 3.62 -5.19
N GLN A 22 3.77 2.90 -6.16
CA GLN A 22 2.76 3.42 -7.06
C GLN A 22 1.51 3.66 -6.20
N LYS A 23 1.14 4.92 -5.98
CA LYS A 23 -0.11 5.29 -5.31
C LYS A 23 -1.25 4.57 -6.04
N LEU A 24 -2.21 4.02 -5.29
CA LEU A 24 -3.40 3.29 -5.82
C LEU A 24 -4.29 4.10 -6.79
N ARG A 25 -3.90 5.33 -7.15
CA ARG A 25 -4.63 6.24 -8.05
C ARG A 25 -5.02 5.60 -9.39
N TRP A 26 -4.17 4.73 -9.94
CA TRP A 26 -4.37 4.12 -11.26
C TRP A 26 -4.48 2.59 -11.16
N PHE A 27 -5.26 2.10 -10.21
CA PHE A 27 -5.50 0.67 -10.00
C PHE A 27 -6.89 0.26 -10.49
N CYS A 28 -6.98 -0.84 -11.22
CA CYS A 28 -8.24 -1.44 -11.66
C CYS A 28 -8.61 -2.59 -10.73
N GLN A 29 -9.70 -2.43 -9.97
CA GLN A 29 -10.18 -3.45 -9.04
C GLN A 29 -10.61 -4.74 -9.77
N MET A 30 -11.34 -4.60 -10.87
CA MET A 30 -11.84 -5.74 -11.66
C MET A 30 -10.73 -6.63 -12.19
N CYS A 31 -9.64 -6.02 -12.68
CA CYS A 31 -8.52 -6.76 -13.26
C CYS A 31 -7.37 -6.98 -12.27
N GLN A 32 -7.51 -6.52 -11.02
CA GLN A 32 -6.46 -6.44 -10.00
C GLN A 32 -5.12 -5.91 -10.56
N LYS A 33 -5.20 -4.90 -11.44
CA LYS A 33 -4.06 -4.44 -12.23
C LYS A 33 -3.69 -3.01 -11.88
N GLN A 34 -2.44 -2.83 -11.49
CA GLN A 34 -1.87 -1.50 -11.32
C GLN A 34 -1.35 -0.95 -12.65
N CYS A 35 -1.83 0.25 -13.00
CA CYS A 35 -1.35 1.01 -14.14
C CYS A 35 -0.38 2.10 -13.68
N ARG A 36 0.66 2.34 -14.48
CA ARG A 36 1.76 3.25 -14.12
C ARG A 36 1.33 4.71 -14.07
N ASP A 37 0.46 5.12 -14.98
CA ASP A 37 0.03 6.50 -15.16
C ASP A 37 -1.41 6.56 -15.68
N GLN A 38 -1.95 7.78 -15.79
CA GLN A 38 -3.31 8.03 -16.25
C GLN A 38 -3.55 7.49 -17.65
N ASN A 39 -2.57 7.61 -18.55
CA ASN A 39 -2.73 7.17 -19.94
C ASN A 39 -2.76 5.64 -20.03
N GLY A 40 -1.87 4.97 -19.30
CA GLY A 40 -1.86 3.52 -19.18
C GLY A 40 -3.15 2.98 -18.58
N PHE A 41 -3.74 3.69 -17.62
CA PHE A 41 -5.05 3.34 -17.08
C PHE A 41 -6.17 3.50 -18.12
N LYS A 42 -6.21 4.61 -18.86
CA LYS A 42 -7.17 4.82 -19.97
C LYS A 42 -7.05 3.73 -21.03
N CYS A 43 -5.84 3.41 -21.49
CA CYS A 43 -5.62 2.33 -22.45
C CYS A 43 -6.04 0.97 -21.89
N HIS A 44 -5.85 0.73 -20.60
CA HIS A 44 -6.30 -0.49 -19.94
C HIS A 44 -7.83 -0.60 -19.93
N LEU A 45 -8.56 0.48 -19.61
CA LEU A 45 -10.03 0.48 -19.60
C LEU A 45 -10.62 0.22 -21.00
N MET A 46 -9.91 0.60 -22.07
CA MET A 46 -10.34 0.33 -23.45
C MET A 46 -9.90 -1.05 -23.98
N SER A 47 -9.12 -1.82 -23.20
CA SER A 47 -8.62 -3.11 -23.66
C SER A 47 -9.68 -4.20 -23.62
N GLU A 48 -9.65 -5.11 -24.60
CA GLU A 48 -10.56 -6.27 -24.68
C GLU A 48 -10.53 -7.11 -23.39
N ALA A 49 -9.33 -7.31 -22.82
CA ALA A 49 -9.17 -8.06 -21.57
C ALA A 49 -9.94 -7.42 -20.39
N HIS A 50 -9.97 -6.09 -20.31
CA HIS A 50 -10.77 -5.39 -19.31
C HIS A 50 -12.27 -5.52 -19.60
N GLN A 51 -12.68 -5.34 -20.85
CA GLN A 51 -14.09 -5.46 -21.26
C GLN A 51 -14.63 -6.87 -20.98
N ARG A 52 -13.85 -7.93 -21.23
CA ARG A 52 -14.23 -9.30 -20.90
C ARG A 52 -14.48 -9.51 -19.40
N GLN A 53 -13.66 -8.89 -18.54
CA GLN A 53 -13.87 -8.95 -17.09
C GLN A 53 -15.15 -8.23 -16.66
N LEU A 54 -15.51 -7.13 -17.34
CA LEU A 54 -16.78 -6.45 -17.09
C LEU A 54 -18.00 -7.28 -17.52
N LEU A 55 -17.88 -8.07 -18.59
CA LEU A 55 -18.95 -9.00 -18.99
C LEU A 55 -19.17 -10.09 -17.94
N LEU A 56 -18.09 -10.68 -17.42
CA LEU A 56 -18.17 -11.66 -16.32
C LEU A 56 -18.81 -11.06 -15.05
N PHE A 57 -18.48 -9.80 -14.75
CA PHE A 57 -19.10 -9.07 -13.65
C PHE A 57 -20.59 -8.83 -13.89
N ALA A 58 -20.98 -8.46 -15.10
CA ALA A 58 -22.37 -8.20 -15.45
C ALA A 58 -23.25 -9.45 -15.33
N GLU A 59 -22.68 -10.64 -15.53
CA GLU A 59 -23.39 -11.91 -15.34
C GLU A 59 -23.73 -12.18 -13.87
N ASN A 60 -22.88 -11.78 -12.91
CA ASN A 60 -23.05 -12.10 -11.48
C ASN A 60 -22.56 -10.98 -10.53
N PRO A 61 -23.14 -9.77 -10.57
CA PRO A 61 -22.60 -8.61 -9.87
C PRO A 61 -22.59 -8.76 -8.34
N ASP A 62 -23.61 -9.39 -7.76
CA ASP A 62 -23.77 -9.53 -6.31
C ASP A 62 -22.64 -10.34 -5.68
N THR A 63 -22.19 -11.41 -6.35
CA THR A 63 -21.10 -12.26 -5.90
C THR A 63 -19.80 -11.48 -5.85
N TYR A 64 -19.45 -10.78 -6.93
CA TYR A 64 -18.23 -9.97 -6.99
C TYR A 64 -18.24 -8.84 -5.97
N LEU A 65 -19.36 -8.14 -5.81
CA LEU A 65 -19.50 -7.07 -4.81
C LEU A 65 -19.30 -7.61 -3.40
N LYS A 66 -19.95 -8.74 -3.06
CA LYS A 66 -19.81 -9.37 -1.76
C LYS A 66 -18.36 -9.79 -1.48
N GLU A 67 -17.69 -10.40 -2.45
CA GLU A 67 -16.28 -10.78 -2.32
C GLU A 67 -15.38 -9.56 -2.08
N TYR A 68 -15.57 -8.47 -2.85
CA TYR A 68 -14.79 -7.25 -2.66
C TYR A 68 -15.08 -6.58 -1.31
N SER A 69 -16.33 -6.57 -0.84
CA SER A 69 -16.68 -6.06 0.49
C SER A 69 -15.99 -6.85 1.60
N VAL A 70 -16.01 -8.19 1.54
CA VAL A 70 -15.34 -9.04 2.54
C VAL A 70 -13.82 -8.85 2.52
N GLN A 71 -13.22 -8.73 1.33
CA GLN A 71 -11.78 -8.46 1.21
C GLN A 71 -11.43 -7.08 1.80
N PHE A 72 -12.24 -6.06 1.50
CA PHE A 72 -12.07 -4.72 2.05
C PHE A 72 -12.18 -4.72 3.58
N GLU A 73 -13.23 -5.33 4.14
CA GLU A 73 -13.44 -5.41 5.59
C GLU A 73 -12.25 -6.06 6.29
N LYS A 74 -11.79 -7.22 5.79
CA LYS A 74 -10.62 -7.93 6.36
C LYS A 74 -9.36 -7.08 6.30
N ALA A 75 -9.08 -6.46 5.15
CA ALA A 75 -7.90 -5.62 4.98
C ALA A 75 -7.97 -4.39 5.89
N PHE A 76 -9.13 -3.75 5.98
CA PHE A 76 -9.38 -2.60 6.83
C PHE A 76 -9.16 -2.93 8.30
N LEU A 77 -9.81 -3.98 8.80
CA LEU A 77 -9.63 -4.44 10.18
C LEU A 77 -8.16 -4.78 10.47
N THR A 78 -7.48 -5.50 9.58
CA THR A 78 -6.06 -5.86 9.76
C THR A 78 -5.18 -4.62 9.92
N VAL A 79 -5.36 -3.63 9.04
CA VAL A 79 -4.61 -2.37 9.11
C VAL A 79 -4.98 -1.61 10.38
N SER A 80 -6.26 -1.46 10.70
CA SER A 80 -6.74 -0.78 11.92
C SER A 80 -6.18 -1.40 13.20
N PHE A 81 -6.15 -2.73 13.30
CA PHE A 81 -5.56 -3.41 14.44
C PHE A 81 -4.04 -3.17 14.52
N LEU A 82 -3.31 -3.29 13.41
CA LEU A 82 -1.87 -2.99 13.39
C LEU A 82 -1.58 -1.57 13.86
N PHE A 83 -2.37 -0.59 13.44
CA PHE A 83 -2.25 0.79 13.93
C PHE A 83 -2.49 0.90 15.44
N ALA A 84 -3.50 0.21 15.97
CA ALA A 84 -3.76 0.20 17.41
C ALA A 84 -2.61 -0.45 18.21
N PHE A 85 -2.09 -1.60 17.75
CA PHE A 85 -0.95 -2.27 18.39
C PHE A 85 0.31 -1.42 18.37
N ILE A 86 0.62 -0.78 17.23
CA ILE A 86 1.77 0.11 17.12
C ILE A 86 1.62 1.31 18.05
N SER A 87 0.43 1.90 18.14
CA SER A 87 0.18 3.03 19.05
C SER A 87 0.36 2.64 20.52
N VAL A 88 -0.15 1.48 20.94
CA VAL A 88 0.00 0.99 22.31
C VAL A 88 1.46 0.66 22.60
N TYR A 89 2.13 -0.05 21.69
CA TYR A 89 3.54 -0.40 21.84
C TYR A 89 4.44 0.84 21.94
N LEU A 90 4.24 1.84 21.07
CA LEU A 90 4.98 3.10 21.11
C LEU A 90 4.73 3.85 22.42
N TYR A 91 3.49 3.88 22.90
CA TYR A 91 3.15 4.51 24.18
C TYR A 91 3.85 3.82 25.36
N PHE A 92 3.82 2.48 25.42
CA PHE A 92 4.54 1.71 26.44
C PHE A 92 6.07 1.88 26.34
N ALA A 93 6.64 1.91 25.13
CA ALA A 93 8.06 2.15 24.92
C ALA A 93 8.49 3.54 25.43
N LEU A 94 7.68 4.56 25.17
CA LEU A 94 7.90 5.93 25.65
C LEU A 94 7.83 6.01 27.18
N ILE A 95 6.88 5.32 27.81
CA ILE A 95 6.79 5.20 29.26
C ILE A 95 8.03 4.51 29.84
N ILE A 96 8.48 3.41 29.26
CA ILE A 96 9.67 2.69 29.72
C ILE A 96 10.92 3.57 29.60
N GLU A 97 11.09 4.31 28.51
CA GLU A 97 12.18 5.28 28.38
C GLU A 97 12.10 6.37 29.45
N PHE A 98 10.91 6.91 29.72
CA PHE A 98 10.70 7.92 30.75
C PHE A 98 11.07 7.42 32.14
N TYR A 99 10.62 6.22 32.53
CA TYR A 99 11.00 5.60 33.80
C TYR A 99 12.50 5.27 33.88
N ASN A 100 13.13 4.86 32.78
CA ASN A 100 14.58 4.62 32.74
C ASN A 100 15.37 5.93 32.91
N VAL A 101 14.88 7.04 32.35
CA VAL A 101 15.48 8.36 32.52
C VAL A 101 15.33 8.84 33.97
N GLU A 102 14.14 8.74 34.56
CA GLU A 102 13.95 9.09 35.98
C GLU A 102 14.83 8.23 36.90
N ALA A 103 14.88 6.92 36.69
CA ALA A 103 15.73 6.02 37.47
C ALA A 103 17.22 6.42 37.38
N LYS A 104 17.69 6.85 36.20
CA LYS A 104 19.07 7.36 36.03
C LYS A 104 19.28 8.69 36.74
N VAL A 105 18.32 9.62 36.68
CA VAL A 105 18.42 10.92 37.35
C VAL A 105 18.42 10.77 38.88
N THR A 106 17.58 9.89 39.44
CA THR A 106 17.55 9.59 40.89
C THR A 106 18.83 8.92 41.37
N LEU A 107 19.43 8.03 40.57
CA LEU A 107 20.66 7.32 40.92
C LEU A 107 21.90 8.24 40.85
N VAL A 108 21.90 9.23 39.94
CA VAL A 108 22.91 10.29 39.93
C VAL A 108 22.78 11.21 41.15
N PHE A 109 21.56 11.48 41.63
CA PHE A 109 21.33 12.32 42.80
C PHE A 109 21.61 11.64 44.15
N THR A 110 21.62 10.30 44.22
CA THR A 110 21.97 9.55 45.44
C THR A 110 23.45 9.18 45.54
N LEU A 111 24.22 9.35 44.47
CA LEU A 111 25.67 9.10 44.42
C LEU A 111 26.52 10.38 44.53
N VAL A 112 25.91 11.55 44.76
CA VAL A 112 26.56 12.82 45.14
C VAL A 112 26.20 13.12 46.59
#